data_AF-A0A7H5A4N2-F1
#
_entry.id   AF-A0A7H5A4N2-F1
#
_cell.length_a   1.000
_cell.length_b   1.000
_cell.length_c   1.000
_cell.angle_alpha   90.00
_cell.angle_beta   90.00
_cell.angle_gamma   90.00
#
_symmetry.space_group_name_H-M   'P 1'
#
loop_
_entity.id
_entity.type
_entity.pdbx_description
1 polymer ?
#
loop_
_entity_poly.entity_id
_entity_poly.type
_entity_poly.pdbx_seq_one_letter_code
_entity_poly.pdbx_strand_id
1 'polypeptide(L)'
;MQRRINTLCPYTLKSLDEVDCNGEHVLLAGLGVPDSFTVNASTQANKDVNKLLDEPFLSMGMIRFLSSISGVRSRSGEVKPFFSGVAEDIDEPVLVKLSPGEVVFKIQKPVKHDQDNNINAVVGYSDEVNDTLEKVTKKYTAKGFKIEAFELTSHETKVAMRLEMDLNLLSFQFVKTAYLTMVYLYGDDGINCVAGNEIRRRLLNKIPFNSQIEGLGTLEWDNNLIPILPDVHKNKHVIACINIGCDVLCAISLFGVFNKVLIFKNEKINESDLLGCVFNIDFRQRKITRENFAERILNNFYS
;
A
#
# COMPACT_ATOMS: atom_id res chain seq x y z
N MET A 1 27.52 0.75 -5.75
CA MET A 1 27.36 1.43 -4.44
C MET A 1 26.87 0.44 -3.39
N GLN A 2 27.68 0.14 -2.37
CA GLN A 2 27.31 -0.77 -1.28
C GLN A 2 26.50 0.01 -0.23
N ARG A 3 25.36 -0.54 0.21
CA ARG A 3 24.56 0.08 1.28
C ARG A 3 25.32 0.07 2.61
N ARG A 4 25.13 1.08 3.47
CA ARG A 4 25.61 1.04 4.86
C ARG A 4 24.60 0.25 5.70
N ILE A 5 25.04 -0.84 6.32
CA ILE A 5 24.18 -1.65 7.20
C ILE A 5 24.10 -0.94 8.55
N ASN A 6 22.89 -0.77 9.08
CA ASN A 6 22.68 -0.15 10.38
C ASN A 6 23.05 -1.13 11.52
N THR A 7 23.69 -0.61 12.56
CA THR A 7 24.00 -1.34 13.80
C THR A 7 23.06 -0.95 14.94
N LEU A 8 22.37 0.18 14.81
CA LEU A 8 21.34 0.63 15.74
C LEU A 8 19.95 0.28 15.23
N CYS A 9 19.04 -0.02 16.15
CA CYS A 9 17.63 -0.18 15.84
C CYS A 9 17.02 1.18 15.43
N PRO A 10 16.35 1.28 14.27
CA PRO A 10 15.79 2.53 13.77
C PRO A 10 14.62 3.06 14.61
N TYR A 11 14.08 2.27 15.54
CA TYR A 11 12.97 2.69 16.40
C TYR A 11 13.39 2.96 17.85
N THR A 12 14.35 2.21 18.37
CA THR A 12 14.69 2.24 19.81
C THR A 12 16.08 2.80 20.11
N LEU A 13 16.92 3.02 19.09
CA LEU A 13 18.33 3.42 19.22
C LEU A 13 19.22 2.44 19.99
N LYS A 14 18.69 1.28 20.40
CA LYS A 14 19.49 0.21 21.00
C LYS A 14 20.39 -0.43 19.95
N SER A 15 21.57 -0.89 20.38
CA SER A 15 22.40 -1.74 19.55
C SER A 15 21.63 -2.99 19.13
N LEU A 16 21.74 -3.37 17.86
CA LEU A 16 21.10 -4.57 17.32
C LEU A 16 21.73 -5.86 17.85
N ASP A 17 22.96 -5.80 18.36
CA ASP A 17 23.63 -6.95 18.99
C ASP A 17 23.06 -7.27 20.38
N GLU A 18 22.29 -6.34 20.96
CA GLU A 18 21.73 -6.46 22.32
C GLU A 18 20.24 -6.81 22.33
N VAL A 19 19.61 -6.98 21.16
CA VAL A 19 18.17 -7.22 21.04
C VAL A 19 17.88 -8.27 19.97
N ASP A 20 16.75 -8.98 20.14
CA ASP A 20 16.24 -9.81 19.04
C ASP A 20 15.86 -8.92 17.84
N CYS A 21 16.32 -9.30 16.65
CA CYS A 21 16.20 -8.49 15.44
C CYS A 21 15.55 -9.24 14.29
N ASN A 22 14.84 -8.49 13.45
CA ASN A 22 14.29 -8.98 12.20
C ASN A 22 14.42 -7.93 11.09
N GLY A 23 14.10 -8.34 9.86
CA GLY A 23 14.04 -7.43 8.73
C GLY A 23 12.76 -6.60 8.76
N GLU A 24 12.88 -5.31 9.03
CA GLU A 24 11.82 -4.34 8.86
C GLU A 24 11.76 -3.86 7.41
N HIS A 25 10.58 -3.90 6.82
CA HIS A 25 10.39 -3.52 5.42
C HIS A 25 10.44 -2.00 5.25
N VAL A 26 11.28 -1.53 4.33
CA VAL A 26 11.39 -0.10 4.03
C VAL A 26 10.08 0.42 3.42
N LEU A 27 9.47 -0.36 2.52
CA LEU A 27 8.10 -0.18 2.04
C LEU A 27 7.33 -1.47 2.35
N LEU A 28 6.07 -1.39 2.74
CA LEU A 28 5.32 -2.56 3.21
C LEU A 28 5.28 -3.71 2.19
N ALA A 29 5.54 -4.95 2.64
CA ALA A 29 5.45 -6.16 1.82
C ALA A 29 4.08 -6.35 1.16
N GLY A 30 3.00 -5.87 1.80
CA GLY A 30 1.65 -5.87 1.27
C GLY A 30 1.47 -4.99 0.01
N LEU A 31 2.41 -4.09 -0.27
CA LEU A 31 2.46 -3.24 -1.47
C LEU A 31 3.34 -3.84 -2.57
N GLY A 32 3.69 -5.13 -2.47
CA GLY A 32 4.40 -5.85 -3.52
C GLY A 32 5.90 -5.57 -3.58
N VAL A 33 6.53 -5.20 -2.47
CA VAL A 33 7.99 -5.11 -2.39
C VAL A 33 8.63 -6.50 -2.17
N PRO A 34 9.86 -6.75 -2.67
CA PRO A 34 10.61 -7.96 -2.33
C PRO A 34 11.04 -8.01 -0.85
N ASP A 35 11.24 -9.22 -0.34
CA ASP A 35 11.67 -9.47 1.05
C ASP A 35 13.10 -8.99 1.36
N SER A 36 13.89 -8.67 0.34
CA SER A 36 15.24 -8.12 0.48
C SER A 36 15.28 -6.62 0.73
N PHE A 37 14.17 -5.90 0.59
CA PHE A 37 14.14 -4.43 0.77
C PHE A 37 13.82 -4.06 2.23
N THR A 38 14.75 -4.45 3.10
CA THR A 38 14.61 -4.37 4.55
C THR A 38 15.83 -3.73 5.20
N VAL A 39 15.60 -3.16 6.39
CA VAL A 39 16.63 -2.75 7.36
C VAL A 39 16.49 -3.59 8.62
N ASN A 40 17.55 -3.72 9.40
CA ASN A 40 17.49 -4.49 10.64
C ASN A 40 16.81 -3.65 11.74
N ALA A 41 15.84 -4.23 12.45
CA ALA A 41 15.17 -3.56 13.56
C ALA A 41 14.88 -4.55 14.70
N SER A 42 14.65 -4.01 15.90
CA SER A 42 14.18 -4.81 17.03
C SER A 42 12.84 -5.46 16.70
N THR A 43 12.74 -6.78 16.87
CA THR A 43 11.53 -7.56 16.60
C THR A 43 10.32 -7.00 17.34
N GLN A 44 10.49 -6.60 18.61
CA GLN A 44 9.40 -6.06 19.42
C GLN A 44 8.93 -4.70 18.90
N ALA A 45 9.84 -3.76 18.70
CA ALA A 45 9.50 -2.42 18.20
C ALA A 45 8.88 -2.48 16.79
N ASN A 46 9.38 -3.38 15.94
CA ASN A 46 8.79 -3.64 14.63
C ASN A 46 7.34 -4.14 14.76
N LYS A 47 7.08 -5.15 15.61
CA LYS A 47 5.71 -5.63 15.88
C LYS A 47 4.77 -4.50 16.35
N ASP A 48 5.26 -3.63 17.24
CA ASP A 48 4.48 -2.52 17.75
C ASP A 48 4.13 -1.55 16.63
N VAL A 49 5.11 -1.14 15.81
CA VAL A 49 4.90 -0.27 14.64
C VAL A 49 3.95 -0.91 13.62
N ASN A 50 4.05 -2.22 13.37
CA ASN A 50 3.18 -2.94 12.44
C ASN A 50 1.71 -2.86 12.86
N LYS A 51 1.42 -3.18 14.12
CA LYS A 51 0.07 -3.10 14.69
C LYS A 51 -0.45 -1.66 14.70
N LEU A 52 0.46 -0.71 14.92
CA LEU A 52 0.14 0.71 15.09
C LEU A 52 -0.18 1.42 13.77
N LEU A 53 0.57 1.09 12.71
CA LEU A 53 0.61 1.85 11.45
C LEU A 53 0.41 0.98 10.20
N ASP A 54 1.12 -0.14 10.07
CA ASP A 54 1.18 -0.88 8.80
C ASP A 54 -0.09 -1.67 8.53
N GLU A 55 -0.59 -2.41 9.53
CA GLU A 55 -1.84 -3.15 9.42
C GLU A 55 -3.04 -2.22 9.16
N PRO A 56 -3.23 -1.11 9.92
CA PRO A 56 -4.26 -0.14 9.59
C PRO A 56 -4.11 0.42 8.17
N PHE A 57 -2.89 0.72 7.72
CA PHE A 57 -2.68 1.33 6.41
C PHE A 57 -3.07 0.39 5.27
N LEU A 58 -2.63 -0.88 5.35
CA LEU A 58 -2.97 -1.91 4.36
C LEU A 58 -4.46 -2.27 4.39
N SER A 59 -5.16 -1.98 5.49
CA SER A 59 -6.60 -2.23 5.62
C SER A 59 -7.48 -1.14 5.00
N MET A 60 -6.94 0.06 4.72
CA MET A 60 -7.69 1.17 4.14
C MET A 60 -8.33 0.79 2.79
N GLY A 61 -9.59 1.18 2.61
CA GLY A 61 -10.38 0.87 1.41
C GLY A 61 -9.68 1.31 0.12
N MET A 62 -9.15 2.54 0.10
CA MET A 62 -8.45 3.07 -1.07
C MET A 62 -7.15 2.32 -1.39
N ILE A 63 -6.35 1.95 -0.37
CA ILE A 63 -5.11 1.19 -0.57
C ILE A 63 -5.40 -0.22 -1.08
N ARG A 64 -6.40 -0.89 -0.51
CA ARG A 64 -6.85 -2.21 -0.98
C ARG A 64 -7.36 -2.14 -2.41
N PHE A 65 -8.14 -1.11 -2.75
CA PHE A 65 -8.65 -0.88 -4.09
C PHE A 65 -7.51 -0.71 -5.10
N LEU A 66 -6.59 0.24 -4.86
CA LEU A 66 -5.45 0.49 -5.75
C LEU A 66 -4.56 -0.75 -5.88
N SER A 67 -4.31 -1.47 -4.79
CA SER A 67 -3.54 -2.71 -4.82
C SER A 67 -4.20 -3.77 -5.70
N SER A 68 -5.53 -3.89 -5.61
CA SER A 68 -6.32 -4.86 -6.37
C SER A 68 -6.34 -4.54 -7.87
N ILE A 69 -6.72 -3.32 -8.25
CA ILE A 69 -6.81 -2.93 -9.68
C ILE A 69 -5.44 -2.85 -10.35
N SER A 70 -4.38 -2.61 -9.56
CA SER A 70 -3.02 -2.58 -10.07
C SER A 70 -2.41 -3.97 -10.19
N GLY A 71 -3.01 -5.00 -9.58
CA GLY A 71 -2.50 -6.38 -9.60
C GLY A 71 -1.30 -6.61 -8.69
N VAL A 72 -1.25 -5.92 -7.54
CA VAL A 72 -0.18 -6.10 -6.55
C VAL A 72 -0.11 -7.55 -6.09
N ARG A 73 1.11 -8.09 -6.01
CA ARG A 73 1.37 -9.41 -5.44
C ARG A 73 1.99 -9.28 -4.06
N SER A 74 1.29 -9.82 -3.06
CA SER A 74 1.82 -10.00 -1.71
C SER A 74 2.58 -11.33 -1.59
N ARG A 75 3.07 -11.66 -0.38
CA ARG A 75 3.59 -13.00 -0.06
C ARG A 75 2.57 -14.12 -0.28
N SER A 76 1.29 -13.82 -0.08
CA SER A 76 0.19 -14.79 -0.21
C SER A 76 -0.43 -14.83 -1.61
N GLY A 77 0.18 -14.14 -2.59
CA GLY A 77 -0.33 -14.04 -3.95
C GLY A 77 -0.98 -12.69 -4.26
N GLU A 78 -1.74 -12.64 -5.35
CA GLU A 78 -2.40 -11.43 -5.83
C GLU A 78 -3.43 -10.90 -4.83
N VAL A 79 -3.37 -9.59 -4.58
CA VAL A 79 -4.33 -8.89 -3.72
C VAL A 79 -5.66 -8.80 -4.46
N LYS A 80 -6.65 -9.60 -4.04
CA LYS A 80 -7.99 -9.63 -4.65
C LYS A 80 -9.11 -9.58 -3.60
N PRO A 81 -9.20 -8.51 -2.80
CA PRO A 81 -10.25 -8.34 -1.82
C PRO A 81 -11.64 -8.21 -2.47
N PHE A 82 -12.65 -8.64 -1.72
CA PHE A 82 -14.02 -8.19 -1.95
C PHE A 82 -14.25 -6.87 -1.21
N PHE A 83 -14.95 -5.95 -1.89
CA PHE A 83 -15.45 -4.70 -1.36
C PHE A 83 -16.96 -4.78 -1.23
N SER A 84 -17.51 -4.17 -0.19
CA SER A 84 -18.96 -4.03 -0.05
C SER A 84 -19.45 -2.89 -0.92
N GLY A 85 -20.57 -3.11 -1.60
CA GLY A 85 -21.32 -2.09 -2.32
C GLY A 85 -22.83 -2.34 -2.20
N VAL A 86 -23.60 -1.45 -2.80
CA VAL A 86 -25.07 -1.56 -2.89
C VAL A 86 -25.46 -1.42 -4.37
N ALA A 87 -26.29 -2.34 -4.86
CA ALA A 87 -26.95 -2.19 -6.15
C ALA A 87 -28.11 -1.20 -5.99
N GLU A 88 -27.99 0.00 -6.55
CA GLU A 88 -28.86 1.16 -6.22
C GLU A 88 -30.34 0.92 -6.55
N ASP A 89 -30.63 0.23 -7.66
CA ASP A 89 -32.01 0.08 -8.15
C ASP A 89 -32.82 -0.97 -7.40
N ILE A 90 -32.14 -1.88 -6.71
CA ILE A 90 -32.75 -2.98 -5.95
C ILE A 90 -32.41 -2.92 -4.45
N ASP A 91 -31.63 -1.92 -4.03
CA ASP A 91 -31.12 -1.73 -2.66
C ASP A 91 -30.50 -3.00 -2.05
N GLU A 92 -29.76 -3.75 -2.87
CA GLU A 92 -29.17 -5.03 -2.46
C GLU A 92 -27.69 -4.93 -2.13
N PRO A 93 -27.23 -5.53 -1.00
CA PRO A 93 -25.82 -5.65 -0.71
C PRO A 93 -25.08 -6.54 -1.71
N VAL A 94 -24.06 -5.97 -2.35
CA VAL A 94 -23.19 -6.63 -3.33
C VAL A 94 -21.78 -6.74 -2.79
N LEU A 95 -21.08 -7.82 -3.12
CA LEU A 95 -19.64 -7.93 -3.02
C LEU A 95 -19.03 -7.72 -4.40
N VAL A 96 -18.10 -6.76 -4.48
CA VAL A 96 -17.40 -6.41 -5.70
C VAL A 96 -15.94 -6.81 -5.56
N LYS A 97 -15.41 -7.53 -6.54
CA LYS A 97 -13.98 -7.86 -6.62
C LYS A 97 -13.45 -7.28 -7.92
N LEU A 98 -12.35 -6.55 -7.82
CA LEU A 98 -11.77 -5.80 -8.93
C LEU A 98 -10.34 -6.31 -9.18
N SER A 99 -10.08 -6.87 -10.35
CA SER A 99 -8.74 -7.26 -10.81
C SER A 99 -8.32 -6.40 -12.00
N PRO A 100 -7.04 -6.44 -12.42
CA PRO A 100 -6.66 -5.86 -13.71
C PRO A 100 -7.47 -6.49 -14.85
N GLY A 101 -8.34 -5.68 -15.48
CA GLY A 101 -9.17 -6.11 -16.61
C GLY A 101 -10.38 -6.99 -16.27
N GLU A 102 -10.71 -7.16 -14.99
CA GLU A 102 -11.80 -8.03 -14.55
C GLU A 102 -12.58 -7.38 -13.39
N VAL A 103 -13.90 -7.44 -13.46
CA VAL A 103 -14.79 -7.08 -12.36
C VAL A 103 -15.74 -8.24 -12.11
N VAL A 104 -15.79 -8.71 -10.87
CA VAL A 104 -16.71 -9.77 -10.44
C VAL A 104 -17.65 -9.21 -9.40
N PHE A 105 -18.94 -9.36 -9.64
CA PHE A 105 -20.01 -9.00 -8.72
C PHE A 105 -20.61 -10.26 -8.12
N LYS A 106 -21.03 -10.17 -6.86
CA LYS A 106 -21.73 -11.25 -6.15
C LYS A 106 -22.79 -10.68 -5.24
N ILE A 107 -24.02 -11.16 -5.36
CA ILE A 107 -25.08 -10.81 -4.41
C ILE A 107 -24.83 -11.55 -3.09
N GLN A 108 -24.87 -10.85 -1.95
CA GLN A 108 -24.60 -11.46 -0.64
C GLN A 108 -25.68 -12.46 -0.24
N LYS A 109 -26.94 -12.15 -0.56
CA LYS A 109 -28.12 -12.96 -0.25
C LYS A 109 -28.93 -13.21 -1.53
N PRO A 110 -28.50 -14.18 -2.36
CA PRO A 110 -29.08 -14.39 -3.69
C PRO A 110 -30.45 -15.08 -3.65
N VAL A 111 -30.87 -15.66 -2.53
CA VAL A 111 -32.20 -16.29 -2.38
C VAL A 111 -33.10 -15.36 -1.59
N LYS A 112 -34.24 -14.98 -2.16
CA LYS A 112 -35.26 -14.12 -1.56
C LYS A 112 -36.42 -14.96 -1.06
N HIS A 113 -36.97 -14.54 0.06
CA HIS A 113 -38.10 -15.18 0.71
C HIS A 113 -39.28 -14.21 0.82
N ASP A 114 -40.49 -14.72 0.69
CA ASP A 114 -41.73 -13.97 0.98
C ASP A 114 -41.99 -13.88 2.50
N GLN A 115 -43.14 -13.28 2.87
CA GLN A 115 -43.55 -13.12 4.26
C GLN A 115 -43.81 -14.46 4.97
N ASP A 116 -44.12 -15.51 4.20
CA ASP A 116 -44.38 -16.87 4.68
C ASP A 116 -43.11 -17.75 4.65
N ASN A 117 -41.94 -17.14 4.38
CA ASN A 117 -40.63 -17.77 4.28
C ASN A 117 -40.46 -18.76 3.11
N ASN A 118 -41.34 -18.71 2.11
CA ASN A 118 -41.17 -19.44 0.85
C ASN A 118 -40.20 -18.70 -0.05
N ILE A 119 -39.48 -19.44 -0.90
CA ILE A 119 -38.57 -18.83 -1.87
C ILE A 119 -39.42 -18.16 -2.96
N ASN A 120 -39.26 -16.85 -3.12
CA ASN A 120 -40.00 -16.08 -4.13
C ASN A 120 -39.12 -15.66 -5.32
N ALA A 121 -37.80 -15.54 -5.13
CA ALA A 121 -36.87 -15.20 -6.22
C ALA A 121 -35.43 -15.67 -5.93
N VAL A 122 -34.68 -15.86 -7.01
CA VAL A 122 -33.21 -16.00 -6.99
C VAL A 122 -32.63 -14.85 -7.79
N VAL A 123 -31.71 -14.09 -7.18
CA VAL A 123 -31.09 -12.89 -7.74
C VAL A 123 -29.58 -13.08 -7.80
N GLY A 124 -28.95 -12.64 -8.87
CA GLY A 124 -27.53 -12.81 -9.11
C GLY A 124 -27.10 -12.15 -10.41
N TYR A 125 -25.81 -12.27 -10.75
CA TYR A 125 -25.27 -11.73 -12.00
C TYR A 125 -25.00 -12.85 -13.01
N SER A 126 -25.58 -12.74 -14.21
CA SER A 126 -25.38 -13.69 -15.33
C SER A 126 -25.52 -15.16 -14.89
N ASP A 127 -24.49 -15.99 -15.12
CA ASP A 127 -24.48 -17.43 -14.84
C ASP A 127 -24.69 -17.78 -13.35
N GLU A 128 -24.44 -16.84 -12.43
CA GLU A 128 -24.62 -17.06 -10.98
C GLU A 128 -26.09 -17.34 -10.62
N VAL A 129 -27.04 -16.77 -11.38
CA VAL A 129 -28.48 -17.01 -11.19
C VAL A 129 -28.81 -18.47 -11.46
N ASN A 130 -28.35 -19.00 -12.60
CA ASN A 130 -28.61 -20.38 -13.01
C ASN A 130 -27.96 -21.37 -12.03
N ASP A 131 -26.70 -21.15 -11.66
CA ASP A 131 -25.98 -21.96 -10.68
C ASP A 131 -26.68 -21.99 -9.32
N THR A 132 -27.17 -20.84 -8.87
CA THR A 132 -27.87 -20.72 -7.58
C THR A 132 -29.24 -21.39 -7.65
N LEU A 133 -29.98 -21.18 -8.74
CA LEU A 133 -31.28 -21.79 -8.98
C LEU A 133 -31.18 -23.33 -9.03
N GLU A 134 -30.16 -23.87 -9.68
CA GLU A 134 -29.90 -25.31 -9.69
C GLU A 134 -29.65 -25.86 -8.28
N LYS A 135 -28.81 -25.18 -7.49
CA LYS A 135 -28.49 -25.59 -6.11
C LYS A 135 -29.74 -25.55 -5.23
N VAL A 136 -30.56 -24.52 -5.37
CA VAL A 136 -31.83 -24.38 -4.65
C VAL A 136 -32.81 -25.48 -5.07
N THR A 137 -33.01 -25.70 -6.38
CA THR A 137 -33.87 -26.75 -6.92
C THR A 137 -33.47 -28.12 -6.38
N LYS A 138 -32.20 -28.50 -6.52
CA LYS A 138 -31.67 -29.79 -5.99
C LYS A 138 -31.94 -29.95 -4.49
N LYS A 139 -31.71 -28.90 -3.69
CA LYS A 139 -31.91 -28.93 -2.23
C LYS A 139 -33.36 -29.13 -1.82
N TYR A 140 -34.30 -28.51 -2.51
CA TYR A 140 -35.72 -28.58 -2.15
C TYR A 140 -36.44 -29.79 -2.75
N THR A 141 -36.03 -30.25 -3.94
CA THR A 141 -36.48 -31.54 -4.47
C THR A 141 -36.07 -32.70 -3.57
N ALA A 142 -34.86 -32.66 -3.00
CA ALA A 142 -34.43 -33.64 -1.99
C ALA A 142 -35.30 -33.63 -0.71
N LYS A 143 -36.04 -32.55 -0.45
CA LYS A 143 -36.99 -32.43 0.66
C LYS A 143 -38.44 -32.73 0.25
N GLY A 144 -38.67 -33.17 -0.99
CA GLY A 144 -40.00 -33.52 -1.51
C GLY A 144 -40.79 -32.36 -2.11
N PHE A 145 -40.19 -31.18 -2.28
CA PHE A 145 -40.85 -30.02 -2.90
C PHE A 145 -40.60 -29.97 -4.41
N LYS A 146 -41.61 -29.63 -5.20
CA LYS A 146 -41.47 -29.29 -6.62
C LYS A 146 -41.19 -27.80 -6.76
N ILE A 147 -40.07 -27.44 -7.37
CA ILE A 147 -39.74 -26.04 -7.69
C ILE A 147 -40.06 -25.79 -9.17
N GLU A 148 -40.82 -24.73 -9.44
CA GLU A 148 -41.06 -24.21 -10.79
C GLU A 148 -40.38 -22.85 -10.89
N ALA A 149 -39.43 -22.73 -11.81
CA ALA A 149 -38.75 -21.47 -12.08
C ALA A 149 -39.50 -20.73 -13.20
N PHE A 150 -39.80 -19.46 -12.97
CA PHE A 150 -40.43 -18.58 -13.96
C PHE A 150 -39.38 -17.73 -14.70
N GLU A 151 -39.85 -16.90 -15.64
CA GLU A 151 -39.01 -16.11 -16.57
C GLU A 151 -37.84 -15.38 -15.90
N LEU A 152 -36.72 -15.37 -16.62
CA LEU A 152 -35.53 -14.61 -16.23
C LEU A 152 -35.73 -13.14 -16.60
N THR A 153 -35.87 -12.28 -15.60
CA THR A 153 -35.90 -10.82 -15.80
C THR A 153 -34.49 -10.25 -15.63
N SER A 154 -34.05 -9.44 -16.61
CA SER A 154 -32.76 -8.75 -16.56
C SER A 154 -32.95 -7.24 -16.50
N HIS A 155 -32.18 -6.60 -15.63
CA HIS A 155 -32.17 -5.15 -15.48
C HIS A 155 -30.72 -4.67 -15.34
N GLU A 156 -30.39 -3.53 -15.94
CA GLU A 156 -29.14 -2.85 -15.64
C GLU A 156 -29.22 -2.24 -14.25
N THR A 157 -28.10 -2.26 -13.51
CA THR A 157 -28.03 -1.60 -12.22
C THR A 157 -26.68 -0.95 -11.97
N LYS A 158 -26.68 0.14 -11.22
CA LYS A 158 -25.46 0.79 -10.73
C LYS A 158 -25.06 0.22 -9.38
N VAL A 159 -23.75 0.04 -9.18
CA VAL A 159 -23.19 -0.39 -7.90
C VAL A 159 -22.46 0.78 -7.26
N ALA A 160 -23.00 1.27 -6.14
CA ALA A 160 -22.36 2.28 -5.32
C ALA A 160 -21.36 1.61 -4.36
N MET A 161 -20.13 2.14 -4.32
CA MET A 161 -19.07 1.68 -3.43
C MET A 161 -18.50 2.85 -2.65
N ARG A 162 -18.21 2.64 -1.35
CA ARG A 162 -17.53 3.63 -0.50
C ARG A 162 -16.12 3.15 -0.17
N LEU A 163 -15.13 3.95 -0.56
CA LEU A 163 -13.72 3.69 -0.28
C LEU A 163 -13.19 4.79 0.63
N GLU A 164 -12.73 4.40 1.81
CA GLU A 164 -12.21 5.34 2.81
C GLU A 164 -10.68 5.43 2.76
N MET A 165 -10.17 6.60 3.14
CA MET A 165 -8.75 6.92 3.21
C MET A 165 -8.48 7.82 4.41
N ASP A 166 -7.51 7.41 5.23
CA ASP A 166 -6.99 8.21 6.34
C ASP A 166 -5.70 8.91 5.89
N LEU A 167 -5.76 10.23 5.74
CA LEU A 167 -4.63 11.05 5.28
C LEU A 167 -3.52 11.17 6.33
N ASN A 168 -3.83 11.07 7.62
CA ASN A 168 -2.81 11.06 8.66
C ASN A 168 -2.02 9.77 8.57
N LEU A 169 -2.70 8.64 8.42
CA LEU A 169 -2.08 7.34 8.27
C LEU A 169 -1.24 7.23 6.99
N LEU A 170 -1.72 7.80 5.89
CA LEU A 170 -0.95 7.95 4.64
C LEU A 170 0.33 8.77 4.88
N SER A 171 0.21 9.90 5.58
CA SER A 171 1.37 10.74 5.92
C SER A 171 2.37 9.99 6.82
N PHE A 172 1.88 9.22 7.79
CA PHE A 172 2.73 8.37 8.63
C PHE A 172 3.53 7.37 7.81
N GLN A 173 2.90 6.72 6.83
CA GLN A 173 3.59 5.76 5.97
C GLN A 173 4.60 6.40 5.01
N PHE A 174 4.31 7.59 4.49
CA PHE A 174 5.30 8.33 3.70
C PHE A 174 6.54 8.66 4.51
N VAL A 175 6.37 9.21 5.72
CA VAL A 175 7.49 9.56 6.59
C VAL A 175 8.25 8.32 7.04
N LYS A 176 7.56 7.25 7.43
CA LYS A 176 8.18 5.96 7.77
C LYS A 176 9.02 5.43 6.60
N THR A 177 8.42 5.33 5.41
CA THR A 177 9.09 4.81 4.21
C THR A 177 10.34 5.64 3.87
N ALA A 178 10.23 6.97 3.92
CA ALA A 178 11.35 7.85 3.63
C ALA A 178 12.47 7.74 4.68
N TYR A 179 12.11 7.73 5.97
CA TYR A 179 13.05 7.51 7.06
C TYR A 179 13.78 6.17 6.92
N LEU A 180 13.06 5.07 6.70
CA LEU A 180 13.67 3.76 6.53
C LEU A 180 14.50 3.65 5.24
N THR A 181 14.15 4.40 4.19
CA THR A 181 14.97 4.48 2.97
C THR A 181 16.30 5.20 3.24
N MET A 182 16.27 6.27 4.04
CA MET A 182 17.48 6.94 4.51
C MET A 182 18.33 5.99 5.35
N VAL A 183 17.75 5.26 6.30
CA VAL A 183 18.48 4.23 7.08
C VAL A 183 19.04 3.13 6.17
N TYR A 184 18.29 2.69 5.16
CA TYR A 184 18.72 1.67 4.22
C TYR A 184 19.97 2.08 3.43
N LEU A 185 20.10 3.36 3.07
CA LEU A 185 21.26 3.86 2.31
C LEU A 185 22.43 4.24 3.22
N TYR A 186 22.15 4.95 4.31
CA TYR A 186 23.15 5.63 5.15
C TYR A 186 23.43 4.92 6.48
N GLY A 187 22.72 3.85 6.81
CA GLY A 187 22.92 3.12 8.06
C GLY A 187 22.61 3.99 9.28
N ASP A 188 23.50 3.96 10.27
CA ASP A 188 23.30 4.67 11.53
C ASP A 188 23.33 6.21 11.37
N ASP A 189 23.95 6.74 10.32
CA ASP A 189 23.90 8.17 10.00
C ASP A 189 22.48 8.63 9.62
N GLY A 190 21.68 7.73 9.03
CA GLY A 190 20.26 7.96 8.79
C GLY A 190 19.43 7.91 10.08
N ILE A 191 19.91 7.22 11.11
CA ILE A 191 19.22 7.09 12.40
C ILE A 191 19.54 8.29 13.30
N ASN A 192 20.83 8.66 13.37
CA ASN A 192 21.39 9.61 14.32
C ASN A 192 21.36 11.07 13.83
N CYS A 193 20.20 11.52 13.35
CA CYS A 193 19.97 12.89 12.92
C CYS A 193 18.76 13.53 13.64
N VAL A 194 18.66 14.86 13.56
CA VAL A 194 17.58 15.64 14.18
C VAL A 194 16.21 15.14 13.72
N ALA A 195 16.03 14.97 12.41
CA ALA A 195 14.77 14.48 11.85
C ALA A 195 14.43 13.06 12.33
N GLY A 196 15.43 12.17 12.40
CA GLY A 196 15.26 10.79 12.87
C GLY A 196 14.72 10.72 14.30
N ASN A 197 15.22 11.57 15.20
CA ASN A 197 14.74 11.64 16.59
C ASN A 197 13.25 11.98 16.66
N GLU A 198 12.84 13.01 15.93
CA GLU A 198 11.46 13.48 15.95
C GLU A 198 10.50 12.48 15.26
N ILE A 199 10.95 11.85 14.17
CA ILE A 199 10.17 10.82 13.47
C ILE A 199 9.93 9.62 14.40
N ARG A 200 10.97 9.07 15.03
CA ARG A 200 10.82 7.96 15.99
C ARG A 200 9.83 8.31 17.08
N ARG A 201 9.98 9.50 17.69
CA ARG A 201 9.10 9.98 18.76
C ARG A 201 7.65 10.03 18.28
N ARG A 202 7.38 10.56 17.08
CA ARG A 202 6.01 10.68 16.56
C ARG A 202 5.41 9.35 16.11
N LEU A 203 6.19 8.49 15.45
CA LEU A 203 5.76 7.16 15.02
C LEU A 203 5.31 6.32 16.23
N LEU A 204 6.14 6.26 17.28
CA LEU A 204 5.87 5.43 18.46
C LEU A 204 4.73 5.98 19.34
N ASN A 205 4.49 7.30 19.33
CA ASN A 205 3.46 7.93 20.17
C ASN A 205 2.20 8.35 19.39
N LYS A 206 2.06 7.97 18.11
CA LYS A 206 0.95 8.38 17.22
C LYS A 206 0.68 9.89 17.22
N ILE A 207 1.73 10.70 17.24
CA ILE A 207 1.58 12.16 17.21
C ILE A 207 1.48 12.58 15.74
N PRO A 208 0.35 13.16 15.29
CA PRO A 208 0.14 13.49 13.87
C PRO A 208 1.24 14.40 13.32
N PHE A 209 1.51 14.28 12.02
CA PHE A 209 2.46 15.13 11.30
C PHE A 209 1.81 16.43 10.77
N ASN A 210 0.87 16.99 11.54
CA ASN A 210 0.12 18.21 11.21
C ASN A 210 0.81 19.51 11.66
N SER A 211 1.93 19.41 12.35
CA SER A 211 2.74 20.52 12.86
C SER A 211 4.10 20.50 12.18
N GLN A 212 4.81 21.64 12.15
CA GLN A 212 6.21 21.67 11.75
C GLN A 212 7.01 20.68 12.60
N ILE A 213 7.81 19.87 11.92
CA ILE A 213 8.68 18.83 12.50
C ILE A 213 10.09 19.36 12.35
N GLU A 214 10.84 19.40 13.44
CA GLU A 214 12.22 19.85 13.38
C GLU A 214 13.04 18.96 12.44
N GLY A 215 13.71 19.58 11.47
CA GLY A 215 14.54 18.88 10.50
C GLY A 215 13.76 18.12 9.41
N LEU A 216 12.43 18.24 9.30
CA LEU A 216 11.66 17.67 8.19
C LEU A 216 10.90 18.74 7.42
N GLY A 217 11.28 18.92 6.15
CA GLY A 217 10.56 19.70 5.16
C GLY A 217 9.68 18.83 4.26
N THR A 218 8.69 19.45 3.61
CA THR A 218 7.87 18.81 2.58
C THR A 218 7.83 19.69 1.34
N LEU A 219 7.92 19.08 0.16
CA LEU A 219 7.69 19.75 -1.11
C LEU A 219 6.56 19.06 -1.88
N GLU A 220 5.97 19.79 -2.82
CA GLU A 220 5.11 19.20 -3.83
C GLU A 220 5.93 18.40 -4.83
N TRP A 221 5.31 17.39 -5.42
CA TRP A 221 5.92 16.65 -6.51
C TRP A 221 5.79 17.45 -7.80
N ASP A 222 6.84 18.18 -8.16
CA ASP A 222 6.89 18.97 -9.39
C ASP A 222 8.22 18.77 -10.11
N ASN A 223 8.18 18.05 -11.24
CA ASN A 223 9.36 17.77 -12.06
C ASN A 223 9.90 19.03 -12.75
N ASN A 224 9.12 20.12 -12.88
CA ASN A 224 9.62 21.38 -13.40
C ASN A 224 10.43 22.14 -12.35
N LEU A 225 9.99 22.10 -11.09
CA LEU A 225 10.69 22.75 -9.97
C LEU A 225 11.88 21.91 -9.47
N ILE A 226 11.78 20.58 -9.54
CA ILE A 226 12.81 19.65 -9.10
C ILE A 226 13.09 18.64 -10.23
N PRO A 227 13.90 19.00 -11.24
CA PRO A 227 14.15 18.17 -12.43
C PRO A 227 14.82 16.82 -12.16
N ILE A 228 15.32 16.63 -10.95
CA ILE A 228 15.95 15.38 -10.51
C ILE A 228 14.97 14.34 -9.98
N LEU A 229 13.68 14.70 -9.82
CA LEU A 229 12.65 13.76 -9.41
C LEU A 229 12.48 12.66 -10.46
N PRO A 230 12.26 11.41 -10.02
CA PRO A 230 11.99 10.32 -10.96
C PRO A 230 10.62 10.48 -11.60
N ASP A 231 10.36 9.76 -12.69
CA ASP A 231 9.03 9.75 -13.29
C ASP A 231 8.05 8.94 -12.45
N VAL A 232 6.82 9.44 -12.39
CA VAL A 232 5.69 8.78 -11.74
C VAL A 232 5.18 7.66 -12.64
N HIS A 233 4.86 6.49 -12.08
CA HIS A 233 4.45 5.33 -12.88
C HIS A 233 3.29 4.56 -12.26
N LYS A 234 2.23 4.32 -13.03
CA LYS A 234 1.00 3.63 -12.55
C LYS A 234 1.20 2.16 -12.17
N ASN A 235 2.18 1.48 -12.77
CA ASN A 235 2.45 0.06 -12.51
C ASN A 235 3.67 -0.19 -11.61
N LYS A 236 4.22 0.85 -10.97
CA LYS A 236 5.38 0.72 -10.07
C LYS A 236 5.21 1.61 -8.84
N HIS A 237 5.89 1.25 -7.76
CA HIS A 237 6.24 2.23 -6.74
C HIS A 237 7.62 2.79 -7.05
N VAL A 238 7.81 4.08 -6.79
CA VAL A 238 9.08 4.76 -7.02
C VAL A 238 9.50 5.41 -5.71
N ILE A 239 10.72 5.12 -5.27
CA ILE A 239 11.31 5.75 -4.09
C ILE A 239 12.69 6.27 -4.49
N ALA A 240 12.90 7.59 -4.45
CA ALA A 240 14.21 8.19 -4.57
C ALA A 240 14.69 8.65 -3.20
N CYS A 241 15.98 8.51 -2.92
CA CYS A 241 16.62 9.06 -1.73
C CYS A 241 18.00 9.57 -2.12
N ILE A 242 18.25 10.87 -1.96
CA ILE A 242 19.34 11.62 -2.57
C ILE A 242 19.90 12.60 -1.55
N ASN A 243 21.22 12.64 -1.39
CA ASN A 243 21.89 13.72 -0.64
C ASN A 243 22.03 14.98 -1.50
N ILE A 244 21.64 16.14 -0.96
CA ILE A 244 21.74 17.47 -1.54
C ILE A 244 22.33 18.39 -0.46
N GLY A 245 23.65 18.43 -0.34
CA GLY A 245 24.37 19.37 0.53
C GLY A 245 23.97 19.31 2.01
N CYS A 246 24.09 18.12 2.62
CA CYS A 246 23.67 17.78 4.00
C CYS A 246 22.16 17.57 4.20
N ASP A 247 21.31 17.89 3.22
CA ASP A 247 19.90 17.54 3.27
C ASP A 247 19.64 16.27 2.46
N VAL A 248 18.84 15.35 2.99
CA VAL A 248 18.41 14.16 2.27
C VAL A 248 17.03 14.41 1.69
N LEU A 249 16.93 14.47 0.37
CA LEU A 249 15.66 14.47 -0.33
C LEU A 249 15.18 13.02 -0.52
N CYS A 250 13.98 12.71 -0.05
CA CYS A 250 13.30 11.46 -0.34
C CYS A 250 11.98 11.73 -1.06
N ALA A 251 11.84 11.18 -2.26
CA ALA A 251 10.63 11.29 -3.06
C ALA A 251 9.98 9.90 -3.17
N ILE A 252 8.71 9.79 -2.81
CA ILE A 252 7.96 8.53 -2.86
C ILE A 252 6.72 8.73 -3.73
N SER A 253 6.54 7.83 -4.70
CA SER A 253 5.33 7.69 -5.50
C SER A 253 4.75 6.29 -5.32
N LEU A 254 3.49 6.23 -4.87
CA LEU A 254 2.72 5.00 -4.74
C LEU A 254 1.60 4.96 -5.77
N PHE A 255 1.55 3.89 -6.57
CA PHE A 255 0.53 3.65 -7.63
C PHE A 255 0.47 4.73 -8.70
N GLY A 256 1.43 5.65 -8.73
CA GLY A 256 1.40 6.84 -9.56
C GLY A 256 0.38 7.91 -9.11
N VAL A 257 -0.29 7.73 -7.97
CA VAL A 257 -1.38 8.59 -7.49
C VAL A 257 -0.97 9.35 -6.23
N PHE A 258 -0.35 8.66 -5.28
CA PHE A 258 0.09 9.29 -4.04
C PHE A 258 1.57 9.61 -4.16
N ASN A 259 1.87 10.90 -4.23
CA ASN A 259 3.22 11.40 -4.44
C ASN A 259 3.60 12.34 -3.30
N LYS A 260 4.78 12.15 -2.72
CA LYS A 260 5.29 13.02 -1.65
C LYS A 260 6.79 13.21 -1.78
N VAL A 261 7.25 14.44 -1.59
CA VAL A 261 8.66 14.78 -1.45
C VAL A 261 8.91 15.26 -0.02
N LEU A 262 9.91 14.66 0.63
CA LEU A 262 10.32 14.90 2.00
C LEU A 262 11.79 15.30 2.01
N ILE A 263 12.16 16.29 2.81
CA ILE A 263 13.55 16.75 2.95
C ILE A 263 13.95 16.60 4.42
N PHE A 264 14.98 15.81 4.67
CA PHE A 264 15.49 15.56 6.02
C PHE A 264 16.79 16.31 6.20
N LYS A 265 16.86 17.18 7.20
CA LYS A 265 18.13 17.73 7.65
C LYS A 265 18.95 16.61 8.27
N ASN A 266 20.14 16.35 7.72
CA ASN A 266 21.02 15.31 8.22
C ASN A 266 22.50 15.75 8.20
N GLU A 267 22.93 16.35 9.30
CA GLU A 267 24.29 16.84 9.50
C GLU A 267 25.36 15.73 9.57
N LYS A 268 24.96 14.45 9.60
CA LYS A 268 25.89 13.31 9.65
C LYS A 268 26.31 12.83 8.26
N ILE A 269 25.59 13.24 7.22
CA ILE A 269 25.90 12.84 5.84
C ILE A 269 26.80 13.91 5.24
N ASN A 270 27.95 13.48 4.70
CA ASN A 270 28.93 14.39 4.10
C ASN A 270 28.36 15.05 2.84
N GLU A 271 28.52 16.37 2.70
CA GLU A 271 28.10 17.14 1.53
C GLU A 271 28.69 16.62 0.22
N SER A 272 29.91 16.07 0.26
CA SER A 272 30.59 15.54 -0.93
C SER A 272 30.12 14.13 -1.32
N ASP A 273 29.40 13.43 -0.43
CA ASP A 273 28.86 12.10 -0.72
C ASP A 273 27.61 12.26 -1.59
N LEU A 274 27.76 12.26 -2.92
CA LEU A 274 26.66 12.15 -3.91
C LEU A 274 26.01 10.76 -3.89
N LEU A 275 25.80 10.20 -2.70
CA LEU A 275 25.07 8.97 -2.49
C LEU A 275 23.60 9.27 -2.75
N GLY A 276 23.04 8.60 -3.75
CA GLY A 276 21.63 8.71 -4.07
C GLY A 276 21.18 7.53 -4.90
N CYS A 277 19.96 7.08 -4.70
CA CYS A 277 19.39 5.95 -5.42
C CYS A 277 17.92 6.17 -5.73
N VAL A 278 17.51 5.68 -6.90
CA VAL A 278 16.11 5.53 -7.28
C VAL A 278 15.77 4.05 -7.27
N PHE A 279 14.75 3.69 -6.51
CA PHE A 279 14.21 2.35 -6.39
C PHE A 279 12.91 2.28 -7.18
N ASN A 280 12.93 1.50 -8.25
CA ASN A 280 11.76 1.17 -9.05
C ASN A 280 11.24 -0.19 -8.62
N ILE A 281 10.07 -0.23 -8.00
CA ILE A 281 9.45 -1.44 -7.46
C ILE A 281 8.33 -1.88 -8.38
N ASP A 282 8.55 -2.95 -9.13
CA ASP A 282 7.49 -3.66 -9.84
C ASP A 282 6.71 -4.50 -8.83
N PHE A 283 5.58 -3.96 -8.37
CA PHE A 283 4.74 -4.58 -7.36
C PHE A 283 3.96 -5.81 -7.86
N ARG A 284 3.95 -6.07 -9.17
CA ARG A 284 3.35 -7.29 -9.75
C ARG A 284 4.35 -8.43 -9.71
N GLN A 285 5.62 -8.13 -9.97
CA GLN A 285 6.70 -9.12 -9.96
C GLN A 285 7.39 -9.24 -8.61
N ARG A 286 7.11 -8.33 -7.67
CA ARG A 286 7.87 -8.16 -6.42
C ARG A 286 9.36 -8.00 -6.67
N LYS A 287 9.72 -7.18 -7.67
CA LYS A 287 11.11 -6.92 -8.05
C LYS A 287 11.45 -5.46 -7.83
N ILE A 288 12.66 -5.23 -7.35
CA ILE A 288 13.22 -3.90 -7.18
C ILE A 288 14.38 -3.73 -8.17
N THR A 289 14.32 -2.67 -8.97
CA THR A 289 15.45 -2.21 -9.77
C THR A 289 16.01 -0.97 -9.10
N ARG A 290 17.32 -0.96 -8.89
CA ARG A 290 18.03 0.15 -8.27
C ARG A 290 18.83 0.87 -9.35
N GLU A 291 18.62 2.17 -9.46
CA GLU A 291 19.38 3.06 -10.32
C GLU A 291 20.22 4.00 -9.43
N ASN A 292 21.52 4.10 -9.74
CA ASN A 292 22.39 5.06 -9.08
C ASN A 292 22.02 6.47 -9.56
N PHE A 293 21.83 7.39 -8.63
CA PHE A 293 21.39 8.74 -8.96
C PHE A 293 22.41 9.51 -9.80
N ALA A 294 23.72 9.33 -9.54
CA ALA A 294 24.77 9.98 -10.33
C ALA A 294 24.73 9.52 -11.80
N GLU A 295 24.49 8.24 -12.05
CA GLU A 295 24.34 7.68 -13.40
C GLU A 295 23.08 8.21 -14.08
N ARG A 296 21.97 8.33 -13.35
CA ARG A 296 20.71 8.91 -13.85
C ARG A 296 20.87 10.35 -14.32
N ILE A 297 21.55 11.19 -13.52
CA ILE A 297 21.85 12.58 -13.88
C ILE A 297 22.63 12.61 -15.21
N LEU A 298 23.72 11.84 -15.32
CA LEU A 298 24.53 11.82 -16.52
C LEU A 298 23.67 11.42 -17.74
N ASN A 299 22.85 10.38 -17.64
CA ASN A 299 22.00 9.95 -18.74
C ASN A 299 20.96 11.00 -19.16
N ASN A 300 20.39 11.74 -18.21
CA ASN A 300 19.38 12.78 -18.48
C ASN A 300 19.96 14.07 -19.07
N PHE A 301 21.24 14.40 -18.81
CA PHE A 301 21.89 15.59 -19.38
C PHE A 301 22.54 15.34 -20.75
N TYR A 302 22.76 14.08 -21.12
CA TYR A 302 23.35 13.67 -22.41
C TYR A 302 22.35 13.01 -23.37
N SER A 303 21.04 13.07 -23.09
CA SER A 303 19.94 12.66 -23.99
C SER A 303 19.20 13.87 -24.55
#